data_AF-G2PNJ6-F1
#
_entry.id   AF-G2PNJ6-F1
#
_cell.length_a   1.000
_cell.length_b   1.000
_cell.length_c   1.000
_cell.angle_alpha   90.00
_cell.angle_beta   90.00
_cell.angle_gamma   90.00
#
_symmetry.space_group_name_H-M   'P 1'
#
loop_
_entity.id
_entity.type
_entity.pdbx_description
1 polymer ?
#
loop_
_entity_poly.entity_id
_entity_poly.type
_entity_poly.pdbx_seq_one_letter_code
_entity_poly.pdbx_strand_id
1 'polypeptide(L)'
;MKSRVLIPNTGTDNTVIQRLMDYLFQNSIPKENFIGAHEKLIEQYKVMAKIAEIPLVLLNYWKVFGCNNGGLFNEKLIDTNLEHILDLYQEGLKWGYDLEKFPVFAFYLIGGEISLDIKKNADNPPVLSTDQGEVFEIISSSLELYLMRSAIKYVEKRKRKYGIWFSNSCNSAKKHLPYREGKQSASDEINRLANNLALKKVWVSDPYCQIFMDNNICLFSLIEEENRIMIYLFSDIELDDSTLHNIEVTFGATKGTTHILGT
;
A
#
# COMPACT_ATOMS: atom_id res chain seq x y z
N MET A 1 18.22 7.74 20.78
CA MET A 1 17.40 7.11 19.73
C MET A 1 16.27 6.34 20.39
N LYS A 2 15.01 6.60 20.03
CA LYS A 2 13.88 5.79 20.51
C LYS A 2 13.89 4.47 19.73
N SER A 3 14.05 3.35 20.43
CA SER A 3 13.96 2.01 19.86
C SER A 3 12.56 1.82 19.24
N ARG A 4 12.46 1.32 18.00
CA ARG A 4 11.16 0.94 17.43
C ARG A 4 10.72 -0.31 18.18
N VAL A 5 9.70 -0.18 19.04
CA VAL A 5 9.04 -1.35 19.61
C VAL A 5 8.22 -1.97 18.50
N LEU A 6 8.80 -2.95 17.80
CA LEU A 6 8.12 -3.76 16.80
C LEU A 6 7.06 -4.59 17.51
N ILE A 7 5.79 -4.22 17.36
CA ILE A 7 4.67 -5.07 17.78
C ILE A 7 4.61 -6.20 16.75
N PRO A 8 4.99 -7.43 17.09
CA PRO A 8 4.88 -8.53 16.17
C PRO A 8 3.39 -8.79 15.92
N ASN A 9 3.04 -9.17 14.70
CA ASN A 9 1.69 -9.58 14.36
C ASN A 9 1.44 -10.97 14.98
N THR A 10 1.12 -11.01 16.28
CA THR A 10 0.89 -12.26 17.02
C THR A 10 -0.58 -12.65 17.09
N GLY A 11 -1.50 -11.95 16.40
CA GLY A 11 -2.93 -12.23 16.56
C GLY A 11 -3.79 -11.72 15.40
N THR A 12 -4.76 -12.54 15.04
CA THR A 12 -5.83 -12.35 14.04
C THR A 12 -6.81 -11.20 14.33
N ASP A 13 -6.59 -10.42 15.38
CA ASP A 13 -7.65 -9.59 15.98
C ASP A 13 -7.46 -8.07 15.79
N ASN A 14 -6.34 -7.63 15.21
CA ASN A 14 -6.13 -6.22 14.91
C ASN A 14 -6.70 -5.86 13.53
N THR A 15 -7.46 -4.76 13.44
CA THR A 15 -7.95 -4.25 12.15
C THR A 15 -6.79 -3.68 11.32
N VAL A 16 -6.95 -3.59 10.00
CA VAL A 16 -5.98 -2.90 9.11
C VAL A 16 -5.70 -1.48 9.55
N ILE A 17 -6.71 -0.78 10.08
CA ILE A 17 -6.59 0.61 10.53
C ILE A 17 -5.73 0.69 11.80
N GLN A 18 -5.92 -0.24 12.75
CA GLN A 18 -5.06 -0.30 13.93
C GLN A 18 -3.59 -0.54 13.55
N ARG A 19 -3.33 -1.48 12.64
CA ARG A 19 -1.97 -1.74 12.13
C ARG A 19 -1.37 -0.51 11.44
N LEU A 20 -2.15 0.16 10.61
CA LEU A 20 -1.74 1.39 9.94
C LEU A 20 -1.36 2.47 10.96
N MET A 21 -2.21 2.71 11.96
CA MET A 21 -1.94 3.67 13.04
C MET A 21 -0.66 3.33 13.81
N ASP A 22 -0.49 2.06 14.19
CA ASP A 22 0.69 1.60 14.91
C ASP A 22 1.96 1.84 14.10
N TYR A 23 1.93 1.51 12.80
CA TYR A 23 3.05 1.71 11.89
C TYR A 23 3.41 3.19 11.74
N LEU A 24 2.43 4.08 11.55
CA LEU A 24 2.64 5.51 11.43
C LEU A 24 3.21 6.11 12.73
N PHE A 25 2.64 5.72 13.87
CA PHE A 25 3.08 6.19 15.18
C PHE A 25 4.51 5.76 15.50
N GLN A 26 4.87 4.49 15.21
CA GLN A 26 6.24 4.00 15.36
C GLN A 26 7.25 4.77 14.49
N ASN A 27 6.79 5.37 13.39
CA ASN A 27 7.59 6.16 12.47
C ASN A 27 7.46 7.67 12.70
N SER A 28 7.13 8.08 13.92
CA SER A 28 7.07 9.49 14.35
C SER A 28 6.08 10.35 13.56
N ILE A 29 5.04 9.74 12.98
CA ILE A 29 3.86 10.48 12.52
C ILE A 29 2.97 10.65 13.76
N PRO A 30 2.77 11.90 14.22
CA PRO A 30 2.18 12.12 15.52
C PRO A 30 0.63 12.04 15.43
N LYS A 31 -0.01 11.61 16.53
CA LYS A 31 -1.44 11.23 16.54
C LYS A 31 -2.37 12.42 16.32
N GLU A 32 -1.92 13.64 16.63
CA GLU A 32 -2.62 14.88 16.34
C GLU A 32 -2.89 15.09 14.85
N ASN A 33 -2.16 14.39 13.97
CA ASN A 33 -2.42 14.38 12.53
C ASN A 33 -3.48 13.34 12.13
N PHE A 34 -4.16 12.68 13.08
CA PHE A 34 -5.21 11.70 12.82
C PHE A 34 -6.56 12.30 13.20
N ILE A 35 -7.12 13.09 12.29
CA ILE A 35 -8.41 13.75 12.45
C ILE A 35 -9.45 12.95 11.69
N GLY A 36 -10.39 12.37 12.43
CA GLY A 36 -11.50 11.59 11.87
C GLY A 36 -12.63 12.45 11.33
N ALA A 37 -13.32 11.94 10.30
CA ALA A 37 -14.59 12.49 9.83
C ALA A 37 -15.69 12.29 10.89
N HIS A 38 -16.46 13.35 11.12
CA HIS A 38 -17.65 13.29 11.96
C HIS A 38 -18.78 12.49 11.27
N GLU A 39 -19.64 11.86 12.07
CA GLU A 39 -20.72 10.99 11.55
C GLU A 39 -21.63 11.69 10.53
N LYS A 40 -21.95 12.98 10.77
CA LYS A 40 -22.76 13.78 9.85
C LYS A 40 -22.18 13.83 8.43
N LEU A 41 -20.85 13.92 8.31
CA LEU A 41 -20.16 14.01 7.04
C LEU A 41 -20.19 12.66 6.29
N ILE A 42 -20.04 11.57 7.04
CA ILE A 42 -20.16 10.20 6.52
C ILE A 42 -21.57 9.93 6.00
N GLU A 43 -22.60 10.35 6.74
CA GLU A 43 -23.99 10.20 6.33
C GLU A 43 -24.32 11.07 5.09
N GLN A 44 -23.79 12.30 5.02
CA GLN A 44 -23.90 13.13 3.81
C GLN A 44 -23.33 12.42 2.58
N TYR A 45 -22.18 11.77 2.71
CA TYR A 45 -21.58 10.99 1.64
C TYR A 45 -22.48 9.85 1.18
N LYS A 46 -23.05 9.06 2.11
CA LYS A 46 -23.95 7.95 1.75
C LYS A 46 -25.16 8.41 0.94
N VAL A 47 -25.81 9.48 1.41
CA VAL A 47 -27.00 10.05 0.76
C VAL A 47 -26.65 10.52 -0.66
N MET A 48 -25.54 11.23 -0.81
CA MET A 48 -25.14 11.80 -2.08
C MET A 48 -24.66 10.74 -3.08
N ALA A 49 -23.87 9.78 -2.62
CA ALA A 49 -23.38 8.66 -3.42
C ALA A 49 -24.44 7.58 -3.69
N LYS A 50 -25.65 7.72 -3.10
CA LYS A 50 -26.76 6.77 -3.19
C LYS A 50 -26.36 5.34 -2.82
N ILE A 51 -25.47 5.19 -1.85
CA ILE A 51 -25.03 3.88 -1.36
C ILE A 51 -25.74 3.52 -0.06
N ALA A 52 -26.10 2.24 0.05
CA ALA A 52 -26.66 1.70 1.29
C ALA A 52 -25.58 1.57 2.37
N GLU A 53 -24.39 1.09 1.99
CA GLU A 53 -23.31 0.78 2.93
C GLU A 53 -21.95 1.23 2.37
N ILE A 54 -21.12 1.76 3.28
CA ILE A 54 -19.71 2.10 3.00
C ILE A 54 -18.88 0.87 3.37
N PRO A 55 -17.91 0.46 2.54
CA PRO A 55 -16.97 -0.60 2.90
C PRO A 55 -16.37 -0.39 4.30
N LEU A 56 -16.41 -1.43 5.14
CA LEU A 56 -16.03 -1.31 6.55
C LEU A 56 -14.60 -0.76 6.72
N VAL A 57 -13.67 -1.17 5.85
CA VAL A 57 -12.29 -0.68 5.83
C VAL A 57 -12.25 0.84 5.60
N LEU A 58 -13.03 1.34 4.63
CA LEU A 58 -13.09 2.77 4.31
C LEU A 58 -13.77 3.58 5.40
N LEU A 59 -14.86 3.04 5.97
CA LEU A 59 -15.56 3.68 7.09
C LEU A 59 -14.63 3.86 8.29
N ASN A 60 -13.91 2.80 8.67
CA ASN A 60 -12.95 2.87 9.77
C ASN A 60 -11.77 3.79 9.44
N TYR A 61 -11.33 3.83 8.19
CA TYR A 61 -10.31 4.76 7.74
C TYR A 61 -10.76 6.21 7.90
N TRP A 62 -11.95 6.58 7.40
CA TRP A 62 -12.48 7.94 7.53
C TRP A 62 -12.72 8.35 8.98
N LYS A 63 -13.15 7.43 9.85
CA LYS A 63 -13.28 7.71 11.29
C LYS A 63 -11.97 8.07 11.99
N VAL A 64 -10.82 7.75 11.40
CA VAL A 64 -9.50 8.04 11.98
C VAL A 64 -8.77 9.15 11.22
N PHE A 65 -8.94 9.23 9.90
CA PHE A 65 -8.14 10.09 9.02
C PHE A 65 -8.95 11.00 8.09
N GLY A 66 -10.28 10.99 8.21
CA GLY A 66 -11.23 11.58 7.26
C GLY A 66 -11.28 13.11 7.19
N CYS A 67 -10.54 13.83 8.02
CA CYS A 67 -10.49 15.31 8.04
C CYS A 67 -9.05 15.84 8.03
N ASN A 68 -8.08 15.05 7.58
CA ASN A 68 -6.70 15.50 7.47
C ASN A 68 -6.50 16.37 6.21
N ASN A 69 -6.04 17.61 6.40
CA ASN A 69 -5.71 18.50 5.28
C ASN A 69 -4.52 17.95 4.48
N GLY A 70 -4.72 17.74 3.18
CA GLY A 70 -3.71 17.19 2.25
C GLY A 70 -3.54 15.67 2.33
N GLY A 71 -4.45 14.98 3.02
CA GLY A 71 -4.38 13.54 3.24
C GLY A 71 -3.31 13.12 4.23
N LEU A 72 -3.43 11.89 4.75
CA LEU A 72 -2.39 11.32 5.62
C LEU A 72 -1.06 11.09 4.87
N PHE A 73 -1.14 10.94 3.54
CA PHE A 73 -0.02 10.69 2.66
C PHE A 73 0.16 11.90 1.75
N ASN A 74 0.79 12.94 2.29
CA ASN A 74 1.09 14.25 1.66
C ASN A 74 1.97 14.15 0.37
N GLU A 75 2.13 12.95 -0.19
CA GLU A 75 2.57 12.68 -1.54
C GLU A 75 1.42 12.07 -2.32
N LYS A 76 0.54 12.90 -2.90
CA LYS A 76 -0.31 12.60 -4.08
C LYS A 76 -1.10 11.26 -4.10
N LEU A 77 -1.12 10.48 -3.03
CA LEU A 77 -1.51 9.07 -3.08
C LEU A 77 -2.93 8.92 -2.56
N ILE A 78 -3.31 9.65 -1.52
CA ILE A 78 -4.69 9.66 -1.00
C ILE A 78 -4.89 11.03 -0.36
N ASP A 79 -5.63 11.94 -0.99
CA ASP A 79 -6.33 12.98 -0.21
C ASP A 79 -7.28 12.24 0.72
N THR A 80 -7.43 12.62 1.99
CA THR A 80 -8.26 11.86 2.93
C THR A 80 -9.38 12.72 3.51
N ASN A 81 -9.48 13.97 3.06
CA ASN A 81 -10.50 14.88 3.52
C ASN A 81 -11.84 14.56 2.85
N LEU A 82 -12.77 14.02 3.64
CA LEU A 82 -14.10 13.63 3.18
C LEU A 82 -14.93 14.85 2.72
N GLU A 83 -14.71 16.05 3.27
CA GLU A 83 -15.35 17.28 2.76
C GLU A 83 -14.93 17.56 1.32
N HIS A 84 -13.64 17.42 1.03
CA HIS A 84 -13.13 17.61 -0.32
C HIS A 84 -13.62 16.52 -1.29
N ILE A 85 -13.76 15.26 -0.86
CA ILE A 85 -14.42 14.23 -1.69
C ILE A 85 -15.83 14.66 -2.05
N LEU A 86 -16.58 15.17 -1.06
CA LEU A 86 -17.96 15.54 -1.29
C LEU A 86 -18.05 16.62 -2.36
N ASP A 87 -17.19 17.63 -2.27
CA ASP A 87 -17.12 18.72 -3.25
C ASP A 87 -16.78 18.18 -4.65
N LEU A 88 -15.77 17.32 -4.77
CA LEU A 88 -15.38 16.71 -6.04
C LEU A 88 -16.48 15.83 -6.65
N TYR A 89 -17.18 15.06 -5.82
CA TYR A 89 -18.30 14.24 -6.28
C TYR A 89 -19.43 15.12 -6.83
N GLN A 90 -19.74 16.24 -6.15
CA GLN A 90 -20.73 17.21 -6.65
C GLN A 90 -20.29 17.87 -7.96
N GLU A 91 -19.00 18.17 -8.12
CA GLU A 91 -18.44 18.71 -9.36
C GLU A 91 -18.54 17.71 -10.51
N GLY A 92 -18.16 16.44 -10.28
CA GLY A 92 -18.29 15.37 -11.27
C GLY A 92 -19.74 15.17 -11.74
N LEU A 93 -20.71 15.22 -10.82
CA LEU A 93 -22.13 15.19 -11.17
C LEU A 93 -22.55 16.39 -12.05
N LYS A 94 -22.03 17.59 -11.77
CA LYS A 94 -22.31 18.80 -12.57
C LYS A 94 -21.72 18.70 -13.98
N TRP A 95 -20.60 18.00 -14.14
CA TRP A 95 -19.96 17.75 -15.43
C TRP A 95 -20.57 16.57 -16.20
N GLY A 96 -21.54 15.87 -15.61
CA GLY A 96 -22.28 14.79 -16.26
C GLY A 96 -21.58 13.43 -16.21
N TYR A 97 -20.62 13.25 -15.31
CA TYR A 97 -19.97 11.95 -15.11
C TYR A 97 -20.96 10.92 -14.57
N ASP A 98 -20.92 9.72 -15.14
CA ASP A 98 -21.75 8.59 -14.70
C ASP A 98 -21.12 7.92 -13.47
N LEU A 99 -21.18 8.62 -12.33
CA LEU A 99 -20.62 8.17 -11.06
C LEU A 99 -21.38 6.95 -10.49
N GLU A 100 -22.56 6.61 -11.00
CA GLU A 100 -23.33 5.44 -10.56
C GLU A 100 -22.70 4.10 -11.01
N LYS A 101 -21.77 4.14 -11.97
CA LYS A 101 -20.95 2.97 -12.36
C LYS A 101 -20.06 2.48 -11.21
N PHE A 102 -19.53 3.40 -10.40
CA PHE A 102 -18.59 3.11 -9.30
C PHE A 102 -19.15 3.64 -7.98
N PRO A 103 -19.68 2.76 -7.13
CA PRO A 103 -20.52 3.19 -6.02
C PRO A 103 -19.75 3.91 -4.90
N VAL A 104 -18.42 3.87 -4.87
CA VAL A 104 -17.64 4.68 -3.93
C VAL A 104 -16.47 5.38 -4.65
N PHE A 105 -16.51 6.72 -4.65
CA PHE A 105 -15.42 7.59 -5.08
C PHE A 105 -14.48 7.82 -3.90
N ALA A 106 -13.23 7.41 -4.06
CA ALA A 106 -12.24 7.38 -2.98
C ALA A 106 -10.98 8.15 -3.38
N PHE A 107 -11.15 9.41 -3.80
CA PHE A 107 -10.13 10.49 -3.88
C PHE A 107 -9.38 10.72 -5.19
N TYR A 108 -8.80 11.93 -5.28
CA TYR A 108 -8.11 12.54 -6.41
C TYR A 108 -6.60 12.29 -6.38
N LEU A 109 -6.03 11.87 -7.51
CA LEU A 109 -4.62 11.92 -7.84
C LEU A 109 -4.38 13.14 -8.76
N ILE A 110 -3.23 13.80 -8.64
CA ILE A 110 -2.82 14.78 -9.67
C ILE A 110 -2.64 14.02 -10.99
N GLY A 111 -3.65 14.09 -11.86
CA GLY A 111 -3.71 13.40 -13.16
C GLY A 111 -4.68 12.22 -13.27
N GLY A 112 -5.51 11.92 -12.26
CA GLY A 112 -6.55 10.87 -12.35
C GLY A 112 -7.41 10.72 -11.09
N GLU A 113 -8.59 10.11 -11.22
CA GLU A 113 -9.54 9.79 -10.14
C GLU A 113 -9.24 8.38 -9.57
N ILE A 114 -9.58 8.14 -8.29
CA ILE A 114 -9.56 6.80 -7.68
C ILE A 114 -10.98 6.40 -7.28
N SER A 115 -11.38 5.19 -7.67
CA SER A 115 -12.70 4.63 -7.35
C SER A 115 -12.59 3.23 -6.75
N LEU A 116 -13.63 2.81 -6.02
CA LEU A 116 -13.73 1.47 -5.46
C LEU A 116 -14.86 0.69 -6.12
N ASP A 117 -14.58 -0.55 -6.49
CA ASP A 117 -15.56 -1.47 -7.05
C ASP A 117 -16.21 -2.31 -5.94
N ILE A 118 -17.14 -1.71 -5.19
CA ILE A 118 -17.80 -2.41 -4.07
C ILE A 118 -18.69 -3.57 -4.54
N LYS A 119 -19.03 -3.64 -5.84
CA LYS A 119 -19.78 -4.77 -6.42
C LYS A 119 -18.96 -6.05 -6.44
N LYS A 120 -17.62 -5.94 -6.52
CA LYS A 120 -16.71 -7.11 -6.48
C LYS A 120 -16.44 -7.60 -5.06
N ASN A 121 -16.31 -6.69 -4.10
CA ASN A 121 -16.15 -7.02 -2.68
C ASN A 121 -16.62 -5.82 -1.85
N ALA A 122 -17.72 -5.98 -1.12
CA ALA A 122 -18.33 -4.89 -0.38
C ALA A 122 -17.49 -4.46 0.83
N ASP A 123 -16.80 -5.39 1.49
CA ASP A 123 -16.04 -5.10 2.71
C ASP A 123 -14.64 -4.53 2.42
N ASN A 124 -13.99 -5.07 1.38
CA ASN A 124 -12.63 -4.74 1.01
C ASN A 124 -12.47 -4.68 -0.53
N PRO A 125 -13.06 -3.66 -1.18
CA PRO A 125 -13.11 -3.56 -2.63
C PRO A 125 -11.72 -3.38 -3.25
N PRO A 126 -11.52 -3.80 -4.50
CA PRO A 126 -10.36 -3.39 -5.26
C PRO A 126 -10.39 -1.89 -5.53
N VAL A 127 -9.20 -1.32 -5.70
CA VAL A 127 -8.97 0.10 -5.97
C VAL A 127 -8.67 0.28 -7.44
N LEU A 128 -9.37 1.22 -8.07
CA LEU A 128 -9.32 1.51 -9.49
C LEU A 128 -8.72 2.89 -9.74
N SER A 129 -7.97 3.03 -10.82
CA SER A 129 -7.68 4.33 -11.43
C SER A 129 -8.77 4.64 -12.44
N THR A 130 -9.38 5.82 -12.31
CA THR A 130 -10.48 6.31 -13.10
C THR A 130 -10.18 7.71 -13.64
N ASP A 131 -10.91 8.17 -14.65
CA ASP A 131 -10.92 9.56 -15.13
C ASP A 131 -12.30 9.78 -15.76
N GLN A 132 -13.00 10.82 -15.35
CA GLN A 132 -14.32 11.18 -15.89
C GLN A 132 -15.36 10.04 -15.80
N GLY A 133 -15.23 9.16 -14.79
CA GLY A 133 -16.09 8.00 -14.64
C GLY A 133 -15.79 6.81 -15.58
N GLU A 134 -14.62 6.79 -16.23
CA GLU A 134 -14.10 5.61 -16.95
C GLU A 134 -12.97 4.93 -16.17
N VAL A 135 -12.81 3.61 -16.32
CA VAL A 135 -11.75 2.84 -15.65
C VAL A 135 -10.58 2.65 -16.58
N PHE A 136 -9.40 3.05 -16.14
CA PHE A 136 -8.15 2.79 -16.83
C PHE A 136 -7.56 1.46 -16.40
N GLU A 137 -7.47 1.24 -15.08
CA GLU A 137 -6.80 0.08 -14.53
C GLU A 137 -7.21 -0.24 -13.09
N ILE A 138 -6.91 -1.46 -12.65
CA ILE A 138 -7.00 -1.88 -11.25
C ILE A 138 -5.63 -1.66 -10.61
N ILE A 139 -5.50 -0.64 -9.75
CA ILE A 139 -4.24 -0.28 -9.09
C ILE A 139 -3.96 -1.08 -7.80
N SER A 140 -5.01 -1.67 -7.21
CA SER A 140 -4.87 -2.59 -6.09
C SER A 140 -6.02 -3.60 -6.07
N SER A 141 -5.72 -4.85 -5.71
CA SER A 141 -6.71 -5.91 -5.56
C SER A 141 -7.62 -5.72 -4.33
N SER A 142 -7.20 -4.90 -3.37
CA SER A 142 -7.98 -4.56 -2.19
C SER A 142 -7.62 -3.18 -1.61
N LEU A 143 -8.57 -2.56 -0.92
CA LEU A 143 -8.40 -1.28 -0.24
C LEU A 143 -7.39 -1.39 0.91
N GLU A 144 -7.44 -2.47 1.69
CA GLU A 144 -6.46 -2.72 2.75
C GLU A 144 -5.01 -2.72 2.23
N LEU A 145 -4.81 -3.42 1.10
CA LEU A 145 -3.51 -3.48 0.46
C LEU A 145 -3.06 -2.10 0.03
N TYR A 146 -3.96 -1.34 -0.58
CA TYR A 146 -3.67 -0.01 -1.07
C TYR A 146 -3.28 0.97 0.05
N LEU A 147 -4.02 0.98 1.16
CA LEU A 147 -3.77 1.84 2.32
C LEU A 147 -2.39 1.56 2.94
N MET A 148 -2.07 0.28 3.17
CA MET A 148 -0.79 -0.11 3.75
C MET A 148 0.39 0.19 2.81
N ARG A 149 0.26 -0.09 1.50
CA ARG A 149 1.28 0.24 0.49
C ARG A 149 1.58 1.74 0.47
N SER A 150 0.53 2.56 0.53
CA SER A 150 0.64 4.02 0.52
C SER A 150 1.37 4.51 1.77
N ALA A 151 1.07 3.93 2.93
CA ALA A 151 1.73 4.27 4.19
C ALA A 151 3.23 3.95 4.19
N ILE A 152 3.61 2.76 3.71
CA ILE A 152 5.02 2.36 3.66
C ILE A 152 5.78 3.26 2.70
N LYS A 153 5.24 3.48 1.49
CA LYS A 153 5.85 4.39 0.52
C LYS A 153 6.06 5.77 1.14
N TYR A 154 5.04 6.30 1.81
CA TYR A 154 5.10 7.62 2.44
C TYR A 154 6.10 7.72 3.61
N VAL A 155 6.20 6.68 4.44
CA VAL A 155 7.09 6.66 5.61
C VAL A 155 8.53 6.41 5.18
N GLU A 156 8.74 5.37 4.37
CA GLU A 156 10.06 4.86 4.06
C GLU A 156 10.75 5.62 2.91
N LYS A 157 10.04 6.43 2.12
CA LYS A 157 10.66 7.35 1.11
C LYS A 157 11.73 8.27 1.69
N ARG A 158 11.67 8.54 3.00
CA ARG A 158 12.62 9.42 3.69
C ARG A 158 13.96 8.75 3.95
N LYS A 159 14.07 7.46 3.60
CA LYS A 159 15.22 6.60 3.85
C LYS A 159 15.93 6.25 2.56
N ARG A 160 17.11 5.64 2.68
CA ARG A 160 17.82 5.07 1.54
C ARG A 160 17.00 3.92 0.97
N LYS A 161 16.73 3.98 -0.34
CA LYS A 161 15.93 2.99 -1.05
C LYS A 161 16.82 2.13 -1.95
N TYR A 162 16.82 0.84 -1.66
CA TYR A 162 17.43 -0.20 -2.47
C TYR A 162 16.29 -0.95 -3.19
N GLY A 163 16.18 -0.73 -4.50
CA GLY A 163 15.23 -1.48 -5.33
C GLY A 163 15.86 -2.81 -5.75
N ILE A 164 15.17 -3.91 -5.47
CA ILE A 164 15.54 -5.26 -5.92
C ILE A 164 14.40 -5.79 -6.78
N TRP A 165 14.75 -6.23 -7.98
CA TRP A 165 13.78 -6.78 -8.92
C TRP A 165 13.86 -8.30 -8.93
N PHE A 166 12.72 -8.97 -8.76
CA PHE A 166 12.58 -10.40 -8.92
C PHE A 166 11.56 -10.70 -10.02
N SER A 167 12.03 -11.29 -11.13
CA SER A 167 11.12 -11.91 -12.08
C SER A 167 11.37 -13.39 -12.18
N ASN A 168 10.31 -14.11 -12.53
CA ASN A 168 10.37 -15.52 -12.94
C ASN A 168 11.26 -15.74 -14.20
N SER A 169 11.86 -14.70 -14.78
CA SER A 169 12.72 -14.78 -15.97
C SER A 169 14.22 -14.63 -15.68
N CYS A 170 14.65 -14.50 -14.42
CA CYS A 170 16.07 -14.38 -14.09
C CYS A 170 16.81 -15.74 -14.11
N ASN A 171 17.11 -16.14 -15.35
CA ASN A 171 18.22 -16.92 -15.87
C ASN A 171 18.37 -18.44 -15.63
N SER A 172 18.59 -19.09 -16.78
CA SER A 172 19.10 -20.43 -17.05
C SER A 172 18.12 -21.61 -16.89
N ALA A 173 17.52 -21.97 -18.03
CA ALA A 173 16.96 -23.29 -18.32
C ALA A 173 15.89 -23.81 -17.34
N LYS A 174 14.66 -23.32 -17.48
CA LYS A 174 13.47 -24.18 -17.61
C LYS A 174 12.26 -23.35 -18.02
N LYS A 175 11.46 -23.96 -18.89
CA LYS A 175 10.12 -23.54 -19.31
C LYS A 175 9.36 -22.90 -18.16
N HIS A 176 8.62 -21.82 -18.49
CA HIS A 176 7.54 -21.24 -17.70
C HIS A 176 7.08 -22.15 -16.56
N LEU A 177 7.60 -21.94 -15.35
CA LEU A 177 6.98 -22.52 -14.17
C LEU A 177 5.54 -22.00 -14.16
N PRO A 178 4.53 -22.87 -13.96
CA PRO A 178 3.15 -22.43 -13.78
C PRO A 178 3.14 -21.29 -12.78
N TYR A 179 2.36 -20.24 -13.06
CA TYR A 179 2.30 -19.00 -12.27
C TYR A 179 2.23 -19.23 -10.75
N ARG A 180 1.60 -20.33 -10.29
CA ARG A 180 1.54 -20.74 -8.87
C ARG A 180 2.87 -21.23 -8.27
N GLU A 181 3.74 -21.89 -9.04
CA GLU A 181 5.02 -22.42 -8.56
C GLU A 181 6.07 -21.32 -8.42
N GLY A 182 6.15 -20.40 -9.40
CA GLY A 182 7.02 -19.21 -9.28
C GLY A 182 6.62 -18.31 -8.10
N LYS A 183 5.32 -18.28 -7.79
CA LYS A 183 4.75 -17.58 -6.65
C LYS A 183 5.21 -18.13 -5.29
N GLN A 184 5.16 -19.44 -5.09
CA GLN A 184 5.65 -20.04 -3.85
C GLN A 184 7.16 -19.81 -3.69
N SER A 185 7.92 -20.01 -4.77
CA SER A 185 9.37 -19.79 -4.78
C SER A 185 9.76 -18.37 -4.37
N ALA A 186 9.03 -17.35 -4.85
CA ALA A 186 9.31 -15.97 -4.50
C ALA A 186 9.02 -15.66 -3.02
N SER A 187 7.89 -16.17 -2.50
CA SER A 187 7.57 -16.04 -1.09
C SER A 187 8.64 -16.69 -0.21
N ASP A 188 9.08 -17.90 -0.55
CA ASP A 188 10.11 -18.63 0.20
C ASP A 188 11.43 -17.84 0.20
N GLU A 189 11.78 -17.24 -0.93
CA GLU A 189 13.00 -16.44 -1.08
C GLU A 189 12.96 -15.12 -0.30
N ILE A 190 11.81 -14.44 -0.30
CA ILE A 190 11.58 -13.25 0.54
C ILE A 190 11.71 -13.61 2.03
N ASN A 191 11.09 -14.72 2.46
CA ASN A 191 11.21 -15.20 3.84
C ASN A 191 12.67 -15.56 4.19
N ARG A 192 13.39 -16.20 3.27
CA ARG A 192 14.81 -16.52 3.43
C ARG A 192 15.65 -15.26 3.61
N LEU A 193 15.46 -14.25 2.76
CA LEU A 193 16.15 -12.96 2.90
C LEU A 193 15.84 -12.31 4.25
N ALA A 194 14.56 -12.21 4.60
CA ALA A 194 14.14 -11.59 5.85
C ALA A 194 14.79 -12.28 7.05
N ASN A 195 14.84 -13.61 7.05
CA ASN A 195 15.52 -14.38 8.09
C ASN A 195 17.03 -14.11 8.13
N ASN A 196 17.70 -14.04 6.98
CA ASN A 196 19.13 -13.72 6.89
C ASN A 196 19.44 -12.32 7.45
N LEU A 197 18.53 -11.37 7.22
CA LEU A 197 18.61 -9.99 7.72
C LEU A 197 18.03 -9.85 9.14
N ALA A 198 17.64 -10.95 9.80
CA ALA A 198 17.00 -10.96 11.11
C ALA A 198 15.75 -10.05 11.24
N LEU A 199 15.03 -9.85 10.13
CA LEU A 199 13.84 -9.01 10.08
C LEU A 199 12.63 -9.78 10.60
N LYS A 200 11.77 -9.07 11.35
CA LYS A 200 10.50 -9.63 11.82
C LYS A 200 9.42 -9.40 10.78
N LYS A 201 8.67 -10.44 10.46
CA LYS A 201 7.46 -10.31 9.64
C LYS A 201 6.42 -9.49 10.40
N VAL A 202 6.06 -8.33 9.88
CA VAL A 202 5.09 -7.42 10.50
C VAL A 202 3.75 -7.41 9.76
N TRP A 203 3.74 -7.75 8.47
CA TRP A 203 2.50 -7.81 7.70
C TRP A 203 2.56 -8.77 6.52
N VAL A 204 1.41 -9.33 6.18
CA VAL A 204 1.15 -10.13 4.99
C VAL A 204 -0.29 -9.82 4.59
N SER A 205 -0.53 -9.24 3.41
CA SER A 205 -1.88 -9.22 2.83
C SER A 205 -2.13 -10.46 1.98
N ASP A 206 -1.09 -10.91 1.28
CA ASP A 206 -1.05 -12.10 0.44
C ASP A 206 0.42 -12.59 0.36
N PRO A 207 0.70 -13.75 -0.23
CA PRO A 207 2.06 -14.29 -0.28
C PRO A 207 3.10 -13.40 -0.99
N TYR A 208 2.72 -12.30 -1.64
CA TYR A 208 3.60 -11.43 -2.41
C TYR A 208 3.67 -10.00 -1.86
N CYS A 209 2.71 -9.63 -1.05
CA CYS A 209 2.69 -8.37 -0.32
C CYS A 209 3.01 -8.65 1.14
N GLN A 210 4.31 -8.77 1.41
CA GLN A 210 4.85 -9.04 2.72
C GLN A 210 5.68 -7.83 3.17
N ILE A 211 5.61 -7.52 4.46
CA ILE A 211 6.48 -6.53 5.09
C ILE A 211 7.23 -7.22 6.21
N PHE A 212 8.54 -7.07 6.17
CA PHE A 212 9.44 -7.44 7.24
C PHE A 212 10.21 -6.21 7.69
N MET A 213 10.41 -6.09 8.99
CA MET A 213 11.07 -4.93 9.56
C MET A 213 11.96 -5.30 10.74
N ASP A 214 13.01 -4.51 10.90
CA ASP A 214 13.69 -4.33 12.17
C ASP A 214 13.74 -2.82 12.54
N ASN A 215 14.67 -2.44 13.42
CA ASN A 215 14.85 -1.03 13.81
C ASN A 215 15.36 -0.13 12.67
N ASN A 216 16.09 -0.68 11.69
CA ASN A 216 16.87 0.07 10.71
C ASN A 216 16.52 -0.28 9.25
N ILE A 217 15.86 -1.40 9.02
CA ILE A 217 15.59 -1.98 7.70
C ILE A 217 14.10 -2.30 7.61
N CYS A 218 13.49 -1.90 6.50
CA CYS A 218 12.16 -2.31 6.08
C CYS A 218 12.28 -3.02 4.73
N LEU A 219 11.89 -4.28 4.69
CA LEU A 219 11.77 -5.07 3.48
C LEU A 219 10.29 -5.18 3.12
N PHE A 220 9.95 -4.70 1.93
CA PHE A 220 8.59 -4.65 1.44
C PHE A 220 8.54 -5.25 0.03
N SER A 221 7.79 -6.34 -0.13
CA SER A 221 7.57 -6.96 -1.44
C SER A 221 6.20 -6.57 -2.01
N LEU A 222 6.09 -6.46 -3.33
CA LEU A 222 4.84 -6.26 -4.04
C LEU A 222 4.89 -6.86 -5.45
N ILE A 223 3.75 -7.26 -6.00
CA ILE A 223 3.64 -7.60 -7.43
C ILE A 223 3.41 -6.31 -8.22
N GLU A 224 4.27 -6.04 -9.20
CA GLU A 224 4.04 -5.03 -10.25
C GLU A 224 3.47 -5.71 -11.52
N GLU A 225 3.13 -4.89 -12.51
CA GLU A 225 2.63 -5.30 -13.81
C GLU A 225 3.46 -6.46 -14.42
N GLU A 226 2.79 -7.27 -15.24
CA GLU A 226 3.39 -8.47 -15.88
C GLU A 226 3.82 -9.59 -14.91
N ASN A 227 3.25 -9.64 -13.71
CA ASN A 227 3.53 -10.70 -12.70
C ASN A 227 4.98 -10.70 -12.20
N ARG A 228 5.60 -9.53 -12.16
CA ARG A 228 6.95 -9.33 -11.61
C ARG A 228 6.83 -9.02 -10.12
N ILE A 229 7.74 -9.54 -9.29
CA ILE A 229 7.77 -9.26 -7.86
C ILE A 229 8.87 -8.24 -7.61
N MET A 230 8.47 -7.05 -7.19
CA MET A 230 9.38 -6.01 -6.75
C MET A 230 9.59 -6.11 -5.26
N ILE A 231 10.85 -6.05 -4.85
CA ILE A 231 11.25 -6.09 -3.46
C ILE A 231 11.99 -4.78 -3.18
N TYR A 232 11.38 -3.96 -2.35
CA TYR A 232 11.96 -2.72 -1.88
C TYR A 232 12.58 -2.94 -0.52
N LEU A 233 13.85 -2.61 -0.39
CA LEU A 233 14.52 -2.55 0.89
C LEU A 233 14.83 -1.09 1.21
N PHE A 234 14.30 -0.61 2.33
CA PHE A 234 14.53 0.72 2.85
C PHE A 234 15.42 0.63 4.07
N SER A 235 16.42 1.49 4.18
CA SER A 235 17.31 1.50 5.36
C SER A 235 17.64 2.88 5.89
N ASP A 236 17.63 2.99 7.22
CA ASP A 236 18.13 4.14 7.98
C ASP A 236 19.68 4.14 8.06
N ILE A 237 20.31 3.00 7.79
CA ILE A 237 21.77 2.84 7.78
C ILE A 237 22.26 2.57 6.36
N GLU A 238 23.55 2.70 6.16
CA GLU A 238 24.19 2.23 4.94
C GLU A 238 24.41 0.73 5.08
N LEU A 239 23.97 -0.05 4.10
CA LEU A 239 24.25 -1.48 4.08
C LEU A 239 25.66 -1.70 3.57
N ASP A 240 26.42 -2.57 4.23
CA ASP A 240 27.75 -2.93 3.76
C ASP A 240 27.69 -3.74 2.45
N ASP A 241 28.81 -3.73 1.72
CA ASP A 241 28.95 -4.41 0.43
C ASP A 241 28.65 -5.91 0.52
N SER A 242 28.92 -6.54 1.67
CA SER A 242 28.67 -7.97 1.87
C SER A 242 27.16 -8.25 1.95
N THR A 243 26.41 -7.38 2.61
CA THR A 243 24.95 -7.45 2.73
C THR A 243 24.29 -7.19 1.39
N LEU A 244 24.74 -6.16 0.66
CA LEU A 244 24.28 -5.87 -0.69
C LEU A 244 24.57 -7.03 -1.65
N HIS A 245 25.78 -7.60 -1.59
CA HIS A 245 26.14 -8.76 -2.41
C HIS A 245 25.28 -9.99 -2.07
N ASN A 246 25.04 -10.25 -0.79
CA ASN A 246 24.18 -11.36 -0.37
C ASN A 246 22.73 -11.19 -0.86
N ILE A 247 22.21 -9.96 -0.83
CA ILE A 247 20.91 -9.62 -1.40
C ILE A 247 20.91 -9.89 -2.91
N GLU A 248 21.94 -9.45 -3.63
CA GLU A 248 22.05 -9.62 -5.08
C GLU A 248 22.07 -11.10 -5.49
N VAL A 249 22.91 -11.90 -4.82
CA VAL A 249 23.04 -13.35 -5.05
C VAL A 249 21.73 -14.07 -4.74
N THR A 250 21.04 -13.67 -3.67
CA THR A 250 19.76 -14.26 -3.23
C THR A 250 18.67 -14.10 -4.29
N PHE A 251 18.52 -12.92 -4.89
CA PHE A 251 17.45 -12.68 -5.86
C PHE A 251 17.86 -12.86 -7.32
N GLY A 252 19.08 -13.33 -7.59
CA GLY A 252 19.60 -13.43 -8.95
C GLY A 252 19.69 -12.07 -9.64
N ALA A 253 19.81 -10.99 -8.87
CA ALA A 253 20.07 -9.66 -9.38
C ALA A 253 21.50 -9.64 -9.94
N THR A 254 21.63 -9.46 -11.24
CA THR A 254 22.95 -9.28 -11.85
C THR A 254 23.52 -7.95 -11.36
N LYS A 255 24.85 -7.86 -11.15
CA LYS A 255 25.54 -6.60 -10.86
C LYS A 255 25.02 -5.50 -11.79
N GLY A 256 24.20 -4.59 -11.28
CA GLY A 256 23.53 -3.54 -12.06
C GLY A 256 22.01 -3.39 -11.86
N THR A 257 21.30 -4.39 -11.29
CA THR A 257 19.85 -4.29 -11.00
C THR A 257 19.49 -3.80 -9.60
N THR A 258 20.47 -3.70 -8.69
CA THR A 258 20.29 -2.96 -7.43
C THR A 258 20.37 -1.48 -7.74
N HIS A 259 19.22 -0.87 -8.01
CA HIS A 259 19.18 0.57 -8.15
C HIS A 259 19.14 1.17 -6.75
N ILE A 260 20.20 1.89 -6.37
CA ILE A 260 20.09 2.93 -5.35
C ILE A 260 19.20 3.98 -6.01
N LEU A 261 17.91 3.92 -5.67
CA LEU A 261 16.97 4.93 -6.11
C LEU A 261 17.32 6.14 -5.25
N GLY A 262 17.93 7.16 -5.88
CA GLY A 262 18.39 8.36 -5.22
C GLY A 262 17.33 8.93 -4.27
N THR A 263 17.80 9.47 -3.15
CA THR A 263 16.99 10.14 -2.12
C THR A 263 16.21 11.32 -2.67
#